data_AF-A0A6F9ZJH1-F1
#
_entry.id   AF-A0A6F9ZJH1-F1
#
_cell.length_a   1.000
_cell.length_b   1.000
_cell.length_c   1.000
_cell.angle_alpha   90.00
_cell.angle_beta   90.00
_cell.angle_gamma   90.00
#
_symmetry.space_group_name_H-M   'P 1'
#
loop_
_entity.id
_entity.type
_entity.pdbx_description
1 polymer ?
#
loop_
_entity_poly.entity_id
_entity_poly.type
_entity_poly.pdbx_seq_one_letter_code
_entity_poly.pdbx_strand_id
1 'polypeptide(L)'
;MKKNWKVLLFAAIILFVLVGFTVLSSLSEKIPSNDISVTGNTAGNLNNGGLFAESNGKVFFANAYDNGCLYSMNADETDLQKLNEAQTSAINTGGDFIYYYMDSQQGGGTGMGYVVRTYGVYRARTDGSHAECLDRNAAVTMQLAGDYIYYQRYNNTDFTQLYKVRTDKSENTLVSKDIISPAACDNGTIYFSGTGKDHYLYALDTRTDVISTIFEGNLCFPVYHAGYIYYMDISSDYCLCRYSLSDHTVEILTNDRVDTFNVGDHYIYYQKNSTTEPALKRMELDGSNPEIVAEGNYEQIHLTSNYAYFNAFGQNIPVYHTPVNGAINVTPFSAALEASDASTP
;
A
#
# COMPACT_ATOMS: atom_id res chain seq x y z
N MET A 1 -48.80 -15.61 -46.18
CA MET A 1 -47.99 -15.71 -44.94
C MET A 1 -46.47 -15.63 -45.16
N LYS A 2 -45.94 -14.93 -46.18
CA LYS A 2 -44.48 -14.92 -46.50
C LYS A 2 -43.70 -13.67 -46.02
N LYS A 3 -44.32 -12.72 -45.31
CA LYS A 3 -43.71 -11.40 -45.04
C LYS A 3 -43.09 -11.23 -43.64
N ASN A 4 -43.45 -12.08 -42.66
CA ASN A 4 -43.05 -11.86 -41.26
C ASN A 4 -41.83 -12.67 -40.80
N TRP A 5 -41.39 -13.69 -41.57
CA TRP A 5 -40.21 -14.48 -41.24
C TRP A 5 -38.93 -13.64 -41.17
N LYS A 6 -38.76 -12.67 -42.10
CA LYS A 6 -37.59 -11.79 -42.11
C LYS A 6 -37.52 -10.92 -40.85
N VAL A 7 -38.67 -10.47 -40.33
CA VAL A 7 -38.76 -9.68 -39.09
C VAL A 7 -38.42 -10.55 -37.89
N LEU A 8 -38.95 -11.78 -37.82
CA LEU A 8 -38.61 -12.74 -36.76
C LEU A 8 -37.13 -13.14 -36.78
N LEU A 9 -36.54 -13.33 -37.96
CA LEU A 9 -35.13 -13.63 -38.14
C LEU A 9 -34.26 -12.46 -37.66
N PHE A 10 -34.62 -11.22 -38.02
CA PHE A 10 -33.89 -10.02 -37.61
C PHE A 10 -33.96 -9.81 -36.09
N ALA A 11 -35.14 -10.01 -35.49
CA ALA A 11 -35.31 -9.95 -34.03
C ALA A 11 -34.49 -11.03 -33.31
N ALA A 12 -34.45 -12.25 -33.85
CA ALA A 12 -33.64 -13.33 -33.29
C ALA A 12 -32.14 -13.03 -33.37
N ILE A 13 -31.65 -12.44 -34.46
CA ILE A 13 -30.24 -12.02 -34.61
C ILE A 13 -29.90 -10.94 -33.60
N ILE A 14 -30.75 -9.90 -33.44
CA ILE A 14 -30.53 -8.85 -32.43
C ILE A 14 -30.48 -9.44 -31.02
N LEU A 15 -31.40 -10.34 -30.68
CA LEU A 15 -31.39 -11.02 -29.38
C LEU A 15 -30.11 -11.83 -29.18
N PHE A 16 -29.65 -12.55 -30.21
CA PHE A 16 -28.42 -13.34 -30.14
C PHE A 16 -27.18 -12.45 -29.99
N VAL A 17 -27.15 -11.28 -30.63
CA VAL A 17 -26.09 -10.28 -30.46
C VAL A 17 -26.12 -9.67 -29.07
N LEU A 18 -27.30 -9.34 -28.54
CA LEU A 18 -27.44 -8.80 -27.18
C LEU A 18 -27.02 -9.82 -26.12
N VAL A 19 -27.44 -11.09 -26.25
CA VAL A 19 -27.03 -12.19 -25.36
C VAL A 19 -25.54 -12.48 -25.53
N GLY A 20 -25.03 -12.49 -26.76
CA GLY A 20 -23.60 -12.65 -27.03
C GLY A 20 -22.78 -11.54 -26.37
N PHE A 21 -23.24 -10.30 -26.46
CA PHE A 21 -22.59 -9.13 -25.87
C PHE A 21 -22.61 -9.18 -24.33
N THR A 22 -23.72 -9.56 -23.70
CA THR A 22 -23.79 -9.69 -22.23
C THR A 22 -22.98 -10.88 -21.70
N VAL A 23 -22.93 -12.00 -22.45
CA VAL A 23 -22.07 -13.12 -22.10
C VAL A 23 -20.59 -12.75 -22.27
N LEU A 24 -20.22 -12.06 -23.35
CA LEU A 24 -18.85 -11.55 -23.55
C LEU A 24 -18.46 -10.52 -22.48
N SER A 25 -19.33 -9.57 -22.13
CA SER A 25 -19.05 -8.57 -21.09
C SER A 25 -18.88 -9.20 -19.72
N SER A 26 -19.74 -10.16 -19.36
CA SER A 26 -19.63 -10.89 -18.08
C SER A 26 -18.43 -11.83 -18.00
N LEU A 27 -17.88 -12.28 -19.15
CA LEU A 27 -16.64 -13.05 -19.20
C LEU A 27 -15.40 -12.14 -19.18
N SER A 28 -15.47 -10.92 -19.72
CA SER A 28 -14.35 -9.96 -19.70
C SER A 28 -14.17 -9.23 -18.37
N GLU A 29 -15.20 -9.18 -17.52
CA GLU A 29 -15.18 -8.48 -16.22
C GLU A 29 -14.81 -9.37 -15.02
N LYS A 30 -14.52 -10.66 -15.22
CA LYS A 30 -14.14 -11.52 -14.09
C LYS A 30 -12.78 -11.11 -13.55
N ILE A 31 -12.77 -10.63 -12.31
CA ILE A 31 -11.54 -10.43 -11.55
C ILE A 31 -10.99 -11.81 -11.18
N PRO A 32 -9.76 -12.13 -11.60
CA PRO A 32 -9.14 -13.41 -11.26
C PRO A 32 -8.92 -13.50 -9.76
N SER A 33 -8.96 -14.73 -9.25
CA SER A 33 -8.57 -15.02 -7.88
C SER A 33 -7.04 -14.91 -7.76
N ASN A 34 -6.57 -14.32 -6.67
CA ASN A 34 -5.17 -14.30 -6.27
C ASN A 34 -4.89 -15.48 -5.35
N ASP A 35 -3.68 -16.03 -5.46
CA ASP A 35 -3.20 -16.98 -4.46
C ASP A 35 -3.15 -16.31 -3.08
N ILE A 36 -3.38 -17.09 -2.01
CA ILE A 36 -3.33 -16.59 -0.63
C ILE A 36 -1.96 -16.02 -0.25
N SER A 37 -0.90 -16.41 -0.97
CA SER A 37 0.44 -15.86 -0.82
C SER A 37 0.61 -14.45 -1.37
N VAL A 38 -0.36 -13.92 -2.13
CA VAL A 38 -0.28 -12.57 -2.69
C VAL A 38 -0.51 -11.54 -1.59
N THR A 39 0.53 -10.76 -1.33
CA THR A 39 0.51 -9.56 -0.49
C THR A 39 0.69 -8.33 -1.39
N GLY A 40 -0.15 -7.30 -1.22
CA GLY A 40 -0.23 -6.19 -2.18
C GLY A 40 0.91 -5.19 -2.15
N ASN A 41 1.51 -4.98 -0.98
CA ASN A 41 2.63 -4.09 -0.75
C ASN A 41 3.42 -4.55 0.48
N THR A 42 4.64 -4.06 0.65
CA THR A 42 5.43 -4.33 1.85
C THR A 42 4.84 -3.58 3.05
N ALA A 43 4.99 -4.17 4.23
CA ALA A 43 4.46 -3.60 5.46
C ALA A 43 5.07 -2.23 5.78
N GLY A 44 6.38 -2.09 5.56
CA GLY A 44 7.08 -0.83 5.81
C GLY A 44 6.61 0.28 4.88
N ASN A 45 6.31 -0.02 3.60
CA ASN A 45 5.71 0.97 2.70
C ASN A 45 4.34 1.41 3.22
N LEU A 46 3.46 0.46 3.59
CA LEU A 46 2.12 0.77 4.08
C LEU A 46 2.12 1.50 5.43
N ASN A 47 3.04 1.16 6.34
CA ASN A 47 3.25 1.87 7.60
C ASN A 47 3.74 3.32 7.38
N ASN A 48 4.41 3.58 6.25
CA ASN A 48 4.86 4.92 5.82
C ASN A 48 3.86 5.63 4.88
N GLY A 49 2.61 5.16 4.81
CA GLY A 49 1.52 5.78 4.03
C GLY A 49 1.20 5.09 2.71
N GLY A 50 2.01 4.11 2.30
CA GLY A 50 1.80 3.31 1.10
C GLY A 50 1.81 4.13 -0.18
N LEU A 51 2.76 5.07 -0.28
CA LEU A 51 2.90 5.98 -1.42
C LEU A 51 3.63 5.36 -2.59
N PHE A 52 4.27 4.19 -2.41
CA PHE A 52 4.91 3.41 -3.45
C PHE A 52 4.54 1.94 -3.28
N ALA A 53 4.29 1.25 -4.39
CA ALA A 53 4.14 -0.19 -4.47
C ALA A 53 4.78 -0.70 -5.75
N GLU A 54 5.50 -1.81 -5.70
CA GLU A 54 6.14 -2.41 -6.88
C GLU A 54 5.58 -3.79 -7.17
N SER A 55 5.33 -4.07 -8.44
CA SER A 55 4.99 -5.41 -8.92
C SER A 55 5.35 -5.57 -10.38
N ASN A 56 5.87 -6.74 -10.72
CA ASN A 56 6.22 -7.13 -12.10
C ASN A 56 7.11 -6.11 -12.82
N GLY A 57 8.08 -5.50 -12.12
CA GLY A 57 9.02 -4.53 -12.68
C GLY A 57 8.44 -3.12 -12.92
N LYS A 58 7.19 -2.88 -12.50
CA LYS A 58 6.56 -1.56 -12.49
C LYS A 58 6.41 -1.07 -11.05
N VAL A 59 6.64 0.22 -10.84
CA VAL A 59 6.38 0.93 -9.58
C VAL A 59 5.17 1.83 -9.78
N PHE A 60 4.20 1.72 -8.88
CA PHE A 60 3.03 2.58 -8.80
C PHE A 60 3.19 3.48 -7.59
N PHE A 61 3.06 4.79 -7.80
CA PHE A 61 3.37 5.74 -6.73
C PHE A 61 2.49 6.98 -6.75
N ALA A 62 2.30 7.57 -5.57
CA ALA A 62 1.64 8.85 -5.39
C ALA A 62 2.67 9.96 -5.61
N ASN A 63 2.58 10.68 -6.73
CA ASN A 63 3.56 11.69 -7.09
C ASN A 63 3.34 12.97 -6.26
N ALA A 64 4.22 13.23 -5.29
CA ALA A 64 4.13 14.39 -4.41
C ALA A 64 4.26 15.74 -5.15
N TYR A 65 4.93 15.76 -6.30
CA TYR A 65 5.02 16.95 -7.16
C TYR A 65 3.71 17.28 -7.89
N ASP A 66 2.77 16.33 -7.92
CA ASP A 66 1.44 16.46 -8.54
C ASP A 66 0.33 16.11 -7.54
N ASN A 67 0.39 16.70 -6.35
CA ASN A 67 -0.61 16.58 -5.28
C ASN A 67 -0.96 15.12 -4.89
N GLY A 68 -0.02 14.19 -5.05
CA GLY A 68 -0.21 12.78 -4.75
C GLY A 68 -1.08 12.03 -5.76
N CYS A 69 -1.23 12.54 -6.98
CA CYS A 69 -1.86 11.78 -8.07
C CYS A 69 -1.13 10.46 -8.30
N LEU A 70 -1.85 9.42 -8.74
CA LEU A 70 -1.26 8.10 -9.00
C LEU A 70 -0.51 8.12 -10.33
N TYR A 71 0.74 7.67 -10.29
CA TYR A 71 1.60 7.45 -11.45
C TYR A 71 2.07 6.00 -11.48
N SER A 72 2.56 5.57 -12.65
CA SER A 72 3.36 4.36 -12.82
C SER A 72 4.69 4.70 -13.47
N MET A 73 5.69 3.83 -13.25
CA MET A 73 7.00 3.88 -13.91
C MET A 73 7.63 2.49 -13.94
N ASN A 74 8.68 2.30 -14.73
CA ASN A 74 9.57 1.14 -14.58
C ASN A 74 10.37 1.23 -13.28
N ALA A 75 10.84 0.10 -12.75
CA ALA A 75 11.65 0.06 -11.53
C ALA A 75 12.95 0.89 -11.59
N ASP A 76 13.45 1.20 -12.79
CA ASP A 76 14.61 2.06 -13.03
C ASP A 76 14.26 3.55 -13.21
N GLU A 77 13.03 3.92 -12.85
CA GLU A 77 12.49 5.28 -12.92
C GLU A 77 12.32 5.84 -14.35
N THR A 78 12.18 4.96 -15.34
CA THR A 78 11.82 5.34 -16.72
C THR A 78 10.33 5.14 -17.01
N ASP A 79 9.83 5.69 -18.13
CA ASP A 79 8.45 5.50 -18.60
C ASP A 79 7.38 5.91 -17.57
N LEU A 80 7.51 7.13 -17.04
CA LEU A 80 6.55 7.70 -16.10
C LEU A 80 5.23 8.02 -16.81
N GLN A 81 4.12 7.57 -16.23
CA GLN A 81 2.77 7.78 -16.76
C GLN A 81 1.80 8.11 -15.65
N LYS A 82 1.06 9.21 -15.79
CA LYS A 82 -0.04 9.59 -14.89
C LYS A 82 -1.23 8.65 -15.11
N LEU A 83 -1.77 8.08 -14.03
CA LEU A 83 -2.87 7.11 -14.06
C LEU A 83 -4.20 7.70 -13.59
N ASN A 84 -4.17 8.72 -12.72
CA ASN A 84 -5.37 9.42 -12.26
C ASN A 84 -5.08 10.89 -11.88
N GLU A 85 -6.15 11.63 -11.59
CA GLU A 85 -6.11 13.06 -11.23
C GLU A 85 -6.43 13.31 -9.74
N ALA A 86 -6.36 12.29 -8.89
CA ALA A 86 -6.79 12.38 -7.49
C ALA A 86 -5.72 11.86 -6.55
N GLN A 87 -5.64 12.49 -5.38
CA GLN A 87 -4.70 12.07 -4.35
C GLN A 87 -4.92 10.60 -4.00
N THR A 88 -3.83 9.84 -4.00
CA THR A 88 -3.81 8.40 -3.80
C THR A 88 -2.87 8.03 -2.66
N SER A 89 -3.24 7.03 -1.87
CA SER A 89 -2.39 6.46 -0.80
C SER A 89 -2.72 4.98 -0.58
N ALA A 90 -1.97 4.32 0.32
CA ALA A 90 -2.13 2.90 0.65
C ALA A 90 -2.20 2.01 -0.61
N ILE A 91 -1.29 2.27 -1.55
CA ILE A 91 -1.23 1.59 -2.85
C ILE A 91 -0.83 0.14 -2.63
N ASN A 92 -1.52 -0.75 -3.32
CA ASN A 92 -1.35 -2.20 -3.33
C ASN A 92 -1.45 -2.70 -4.76
N THR A 93 -0.82 -3.82 -5.07
CA THR A 93 -0.82 -4.41 -6.42
C THR A 93 -1.07 -5.91 -6.37
N GLY A 94 -1.70 -6.48 -7.39
CA GLY A 94 -1.93 -7.92 -7.46
C GLY A 94 -2.45 -8.33 -8.83
N GLY A 95 -1.74 -9.24 -9.49
CA GLY A 95 -1.99 -9.57 -10.89
C GLY A 95 -1.91 -8.33 -11.78
N ASP A 96 -2.94 -8.11 -12.60
CA ASP A 96 -3.05 -6.97 -13.51
C ASP A 96 -3.82 -5.78 -12.90
N PHE A 97 -3.85 -5.67 -11.56
CA PHE A 97 -4.62 -4.66 -10.85
C PHE A 97 -3.80 -3.89 -9.82
N ILE A 98 -4.21 -2.63 -9.66
CA ILE A 98 -3.78 -1.73 -8.58
C ILE A 98 -4.99 -1.53 -7.67
N TYR A 99 -4.77 -1.59 -6.37
CA TYR A 99 -5.76 -1.30 -5.34
C TYR A 99 -5.25 -0.15 -4.48
N TYR A 100 -6.07 0.85 -4.20
CA TYR A 100 -5.58 2.06 -3.54
C TYR A 100 -6.71 2.80 -2.85
N TYR A 101 -6.36 3.62 -1.86
CA TYR A 101 -7.26 4.63 -1.35
C TYR A 101 -7.14 5.90 -2.20
N MET A 102 -8.27 6.53 -2.51
CA MET A 102 -8.34 7.77 -3.28
C MET A 102 -9.19 8.80 -2.55
N ASP A 103 -8.82 10.08 -2.68
CA ASP A 103 -9.67 11.22 -2.32
C ASP A 103 -9.55 12.37 -3.34
N SER A 104 -10.63 12.65 -4.05
CA SER A 104 -10.65 13.66 -5.11
C SER A 104 -10.64 15.10 -4.58
N GLN A 105 -10.95 15.36 -3.30
CA GLN A 105 -10.94 16.74 -2.78
C GLN A 105 -9.54 17.30 -2.57
N GLN A 106 -8.54 16.44 -2.39
CA GLN A 106 -7.17 16.85 -2.07
C GLN A 106 -6.25 16.90 -3.31
N GLY A 107 -6.70 16.43 -4.47
CA GLY A 107 -5.90 16.31 -5.70
C GLY A 107 -5.83 17.54 -6.60
N GLY A 108 -6.35 18.70 -6.19
CA GLY A 108 -6.16 19.98 -6.90
C GLY A 108 -6.75 20.13 -8.31
N GLY A 109 -7.39 19.09 -8.89
CA GLY A 109 -7.86 19.17 -10.26
C GLY A 109 -9.08 20.07 -10.48
N THR A 110 -9.24 20.53 -11.72
CA THR A 110 -10.27 21.49 -12.12
C THR A 110 -11.20 20.84 -13.14
N GLY A 111 -12.41 20.47 -12.72
CA GLY A 111 -13.39 19.80 -13.59
C GLY A 111 -14.71 19.43 -12.89
N MET A 112 -15.72 19.02 -13.66
CA MET A 112 -17.06 18.68 -13.16
C MET A 112 -17.06 17.52 -12.13
N GLY A 113 -16.05 16.65 -12.18
CA GLY A 113 -15.83 15.55 -11.21
C GLY A 113 -15.38 15.99 -9.82
N TYR A 114 -14.95 17.25 -9.64
CA TYR A 114 -14.59 17.83 -8.34
C TYR A 114 -15.77 18.51 -7.63
N VAL A 115 -16.93 18.63 -8.30
CA VAL A 115 -18.16 19.16 -7.71
C VAL A 115 -18.69 18.21 -6.62
N VAL A 116 -18.36 16.91 -6.70
CA VAL A 116 -18.72 15.89 -5.71
C VAL A 116 -17.47 15.15 -5.26
N ARG A 117 -17.09 15.32 -3.98
CA ARG A 117 -15.97 14.57 -3.37
C ARG A 117 -16.17 13.07 -3.58
N THR A 118 -15.17 12.45 -4.18
CA THR A 118 -15.13 11.03 -4.45
C THR A 118 -13.95 10.46 -3.69
N TYR A 119 -14.24 9.61 -2.71
CA TYR A 119 -13.24 8.97 -1.87
C TYR A 119 -13.65 7.54 -1.57
N GLY A 120 -12.66 6.68 -1.31
CA GLY A 120 -12.92 5.28 -1.04
C GLY A 120 -11.73 4.37 -1.34
N VAL A 121 -11.97 3.08 -1.17
CA VAL A 121 -11.11 2.00 -1.64
C VAL A 121 -11.43 1.74 -3.11
N TYR A 122 -10.43 1.77 -3.97
CA TYR A 122 -10.55 1.62 -5.42
C TYR A 122 -9.70 0.45 -5.93
N ARG A 123 -10.13 -0.09 -7.08
CA ARG A 123 -9.36 -0.97 -7.94
C ARG A 123 -9.29 -0.38 -9.34
N ALA A 124 -8.14 -0.45 -10.00
CA ALA A 124 -7.99 -0.15 -11.42
C ALA A 124 -7.09 -1.20 -12.08
N ARG A 125 -7.09 -1.26 -13.42
CA ARG A 125 -6.04 -1.99 -14.15
C ARG A 125 -4.69 -1.28 -13.97
N THR A 126 -3.59 -1.98 -14.20
CA THR A 126 -2.23 -1.40 -14.10
C THR A 126 -1.96 -0.25 -15.07
N ASP A 127 -2.78 -0.08 -16.11
CA ASP A 127 -2.76 1.07 -17.01
C ASP A 127 -3.67 2.23 -16.56
N GLY A 128 -4.27 2.14 -15.37
CA GLY A 128 -5.22 3.12 -14.82
C GLY A 128 -6.64 3.00 -15.35
N SER A 129 -6.91 2.14 -16.33
CA SER A 129 -8.25 1.97 -16.90
C SER A 129 -9.18 1.18 -15.97
N HIS A 130 -10.49 1.26 -16.25
CA HIS A 130 -11.53 0.49 -15.55
C HIS A 130 -11.51 0.67 -14.02
N ALA A 131 -11.25 1.89 -13.55
CA ALA A 131 -11.29 2.22 -12.14
C ALA A 131 -12.70 1.98 -11.55
N GLU A 132 -12.77 1.20 -10.47
CA GLU A 132 -13.99 0.86 -9.76
C GLU A 132 -13.83 1.13 -8.25
N CYS A 133 -14.81 1.81 -7.67
CA CYS A 133 -14.91 1.98 -6.22
C CYS A 133 -15.41 0.68 -5.59
N LEU A 134 -14.59 0.04 -4.75
CA LEU A 134 -14.93 -1.17 -4.00
C LEU A 134 -15.74 -0.85 -2.74
N ASP A 135 -15.33 0.19 -2.00
CA ASP A 135 -16.05 0.70 -0.84
C ASP A 135 -15.93 2.22 -0.75
N ARG A 136 -17.05 2.92 -0.51
CA ARG A 136 -17.12 4.39 -0.42
C ARG A 136 -17.07 4.85 1.03
N ASN A 137 -16.01 4.47 1.73
CA ASN A 137 -15.70 4.90 3.09
C ASN A 137 -14.24 5.38 3.16
N ALA A 138 -13.92 6.21 4.15
CA ALA A 138 -12.53 6.58 4.39
C ALA A 138 -11.74 5.33 4.82
N ALA A 139 -10.49 5.22 4.38
CA ALA A 139 -9.58 4.18 4.83
C ALA A 139 -8.27 4.83 5.32
N VAL A 140 -7.79 4.42 6.49
CA VAL A 140 -6.51 4.92 7.03
C VAL A 140 -5.34 4.23 6.34
N THR A 141 -5.44 2.91 6.17
CA THR A 141 -4.50 2.07 5.42
C THR A 141 -5.21 0.81 4.94
N MET A 142 -4.59 0.09 4.00
CA MET A 142 -5.12 -1.14 3.41
C MET A 142 -4.02 -2.07 2.91
N GLN A 143 -4.31 -3.37 2.87
CA GLN A 143 -3.42 -4.42 2.38
C GLN A 143 -4.22 -5.42 1.54
N LEU A 144 -3.72 -5.76 0.36
CA LEU A 144 -4.23 -6.92 -0.37
C LEU A 144 -3.65 -8.20 0.26
N ALA A 145 -4.53 -9.14 0.58
CA ALA A 145 -4.18 -10.47 1.07
C ALA A 145 -5.03 -11.52 0.33
N GLY A 146 -4.44 -12.17 -0.67
CA GLY A 146 -5.17 -13.04 -1.59
C GLY A 146 -6.32 -12.31 -2.28
N ASP A 147 -7.55 -12.83 -2.11
CA ASP A 147 -8.75 -12.31 -2.78
C ASP A 147 -9.40 -11.11 -2.08
N TYR A 148 -8.84 -10.62 -0.98
CA TYR A 148 -9.46 -9.55 -0.19
C TYR A 148 -8.51 -8.39 0.03
N ILE A 149 -9.08 -7.20 0.03
CA ILE A 149 -8.47 -6.01 0.61
C ILE A 149 -8.91 -5.93 2.06
N TYR A 150 -7.97 -6.07 2.99
CA TYR A 150 -8.18 -5.77 4.41
C TYR A 150 -7.83 -4.29 4.65
N TYR A 151 -8.71 -3.55 5.32
CA TYR A 151 -8.55 -2.11 5.45
C TYR A 151 -9.15 -1.56 6.74
N GLN A 152 -8.50 -0.51 7.26
CA GLN A 152 -8.97 0.27 8.40
C GLN A 152 -10.05 1.25 7.94
N ARG A 153 -11.29 0.80 7.90
CA ARG A 153 -12.43 1.65 7.52
C ARG A 153 -12.70 2.65 8.64
N TYR A 154 -12.72 3.93 8.30
CA TYR A 154 -13.09 5.02 9.21
C TYR A 154 -14.42 5.63 8.81
N ASN A 155 -15.27 5.87 9.81
CA ASN A 155 -16.44 6.75 9.69
C ASN A 155 -16.71 7.46 11.03
N ASN A 156 -17.52 8.50 11.02
CA ASN A 156 -17.79 9.31 12.21
C ASN A 156 -18.79 8.68 13.22
N THR A 157 -19.29 7.47 12.95
CA THR A 157 -20.24 6.75 13.82
C THR A 157 -19.52 5.71 14.67
N ASP A 158 -18.81 4.80 14.03
CA ASP A 158 -18.16 3.65 14.68
C ASP A 158 -16.63 3.78 14.74
N PHE A 159 -16.09 4.93 14.30
CA PHE A 159 -14.65 5.21 14.18
C PHE A 159 -13.92 4.15 13.32
N THR A 160 -12.65 3.90 13.62
CA THR A 160 -11.82 2.96 12.86
C THR A 160 -12.11 1.52 13.26
N GLN A 161 -12.44 0.68 12.28
CA GLN A 161 -12.66 -0.76 12.43
C GLN A 161 -12.00 -1.51 11.27
N LEU A 162 -11.69 -2.80 11.47
CA LEU A 162 -11.14 -3.62 10.40
C LEU A 162 -12.25 -4.24 9.55
N TYR A 163 -12.25 -3.91 8.27
CA TYR A 163 -13.12 -4.50 7.26
C TYR A 163 -12.29 -5.26 6.23
N LYS A 164 -12.96 -6.15 5.50
CA LYS A 164 -12.44 -6.72 4.27
C LYS A 164 -13.44 -6.58 3.13
N VAL A 165 -12.96 -6.29 1.94
CA VAL A 165 -13.75 -6.27 0.71
C VAL A 165 -13.09 -7.18 -0.31
N ARG A 166 -13.87 -8.05 -0.96
CA ARG A 166 -13.34 -8.95 -1.99
C ARG A 166 -12.90 -8.13 -3.20
N THR A 167 -11.85 -8.55 -3.89
CA THR A 167 -11.27 -7.83 -5.04
C THR A 167 -12.26 -7.63 -6.18
N ASP A 168 -13.29 -8.48 -6.30
CA ASP A 168 -14.39 -8.38 -7.25
C ASP A 168 -15.64 -7.66 -6.70
N LYS A 169 -15.55 -7.07 -5.51
CA LYS A 169 -16.61 -6.32 -4.80
C LYS A 169 -17.84 -7.16 -4.39
N SER A 170 -17.83 -8.47 -4.61
CA SER A 170 -19.00 -9.32 -4.30
C SER A 170 -19.29 -9.45 -2.79
N GLU A 171 -18.32 -9.16 -1.94
CA GLU A 171 -18.42 -9.25 -0.49
C GLU A 171 -17.72 -8.07 0.20
N ASN A 172 -18.36 -7.53 1.24
CA ASN A 172 -17.78 -6.54 2.15
C ASN A 172 -18.24 -6.88 3.58
N THR A 173 -17.29 -7.18 4.47
CA THR A 173 -17.57 -7.78 5.78
C THR A 173 -16.74 -7.11 6.87
N LEU A 174 -17.36 -6.83 8.01
CA LEU A 174 -16.68 -6.42 9.24
C LEU A 174 -15.88 -7.60 9.77
N VAL A 175 -14.57 -7.44 9.96
CA VAL A 175 -13.68 -8.48 10.51
C VAL A 175 -13.53 -8.30 12.02
N SER A 176 -13.23 -7.08 12.47
CA SER A 176 -13.08 -6.77 13.89
C SER A 176 -13.49 -5.33 14.20
N LYS A 177 -14.04 -5.13 15.40
CA LYS A 177 -14.31 -3.79 15.95
C LYS A 177 -13.06 -3.12 16.52
N ASP A 178 -11.99 -3.88 16.72
CA ASP A 178 -10.72 -3.35 17.19
C ASP A 178 -9.96 -2.65 16.06
N ILE A 179 -9.09 -1.71 16.44
CA ILE A 179 -8.20 -1.02 15.50
C ILE A 179 -7.01 -1.94 15.20
N ILE A 180 -7.08 -2.64 14.08
CA ILE A 180 -6.06 -3.58 13.60
C ILE A 180 -5.40 -2.98 12.35
N SER A 181 -4.07 -2.88 12.34
CA SER A 181 -3.34 -2.50 11.12
C SER A 181 -3.13 -3.75 10.25
N PRO A 182 -3.58 -3.76 8.99
CA PRO A 182 -3.37 -4.88 8.08
C PRO A 182 -2.01 -4.87 7.38
N ALA A 183 -1.15 -3.88 7.64
CA ALA A 183 0.06 -3.61 6.85
C ALA A 183 1.03 -4.80 6.77
N ALA A 184 1.38 -5.44 7.90
CA ALA A 184 2.26 -6.60 7.90
C ALA A 184 1.50 -7.87 7.57
N CYS A 185 1.53 -8.27 6.29
CA CYS A 185 0.89 -9.48 5.81
C CYS A 185 1.89 -10.37 5.10
N ASP A 186 1.88 -11.65 5.43
CA ASP A 186 2.57 -12.69 4.67
C ASP A 186 1.73 -13.95 4.62
N ASN A 187 1.58 -14.51 3.41
CA ASN A 187 0.90 -15.78 3.18
C ASN A 187 -0.47 -15.92 3.86
N GLY A 188 -1.30 -14.87 3.75
CA GLY A 188 -2.62 -14.81 4.37
C GLY A 188 -2.60 -14.73 5.90
N THR A 189 -1.50 -14.29 6.50
CA THR A 189 -1.40 -14.00 7.93
C THR A 189 -1.06 -12.53 8.11
N ILE A 190 -1.96 -11.80 8.74
CA ILE A 190 -1.75 -10.39 9.11
C ILE A 190 -1.19 -10.33 10.52
N TYR A 191 0.01 -9.81 10.68
CA TYR A 191 0.66 -9.54 11.96
C TYR A 191 0.39 -8.10 12.40
N PHE A 192 -0.01 -7.90 13.64
CA PHE A 192 -0.33 -6.56 14.14
C PHE A 192 -0.04 -6.43 15.64
N SER A 193 0.24 -5.21 16.08
CA SER A 193 0.31 -4.88 17.50
C SER A 193 -1.10 -4.57 18.04
N GLY A 194 -1.40 -5.02 19.25
CA GLY A 194 -2.57 -4.53 19.98
C GLY A 194 -2.54 -3.00 20.17
N THR A 195 -3.71 -2.36 20.27
CA THR A 195 -3.83 -0.90 20.40
C THR A 195 -4.73 -0.43 21.55
N GLY A 196 -5.47 -1.36 22.18
CA GLY A 196 -6.46 -1.03 23.22
C GLY A 196 -6.10 -1.55 24.61
N LYS A 197 -5.91 -2.86 24.75
CA LYS A 197 -5.66 -3.53 26.03
C LYS A 197 -4.18 -3.74 26.35
N ASP A 198 -3.38 -3.95 25.32
CA ASP A 198 -1.97 -4.28 25.34
C ASP A 198 -1.37 -3.91 23.97
N HIS A 199 -0.05 -4.07 23.84
CA HIS A 199 0.67 -3.89 22.58
C HIS A 199 1.38 -5.19 22.15
N TYR A 200 0.73 -6.33 22.44
CA TYR A 200 1.24 -7.64 22.07
C TYR A 200 1.24 -7.81 20.55
N LEU A 201 2.08 -8.71 20.05
CA LEU A 201 2.03 -9.15 18.66
C LEU A 201 0.94 -10.20 18.53
N TYR A 202 -0.01 -9.93 17.65
CA TYR A 202 -1.07 -10.82 17.24
C TYR A 202 -0.90 -11.23 15.78
N ALA A 203 -1.54 -12.35 15.42
CA ALA A 203 -1.75 -12.77 14.05
C ALA A 203 -3.24 -12.93 13.78
N LEU A 204 -3.69 -12.51 12.61
CA LEU A 204 -5.01 -12.73 12.03
C LEU A 204 -4.86 -13.65 10.81
N ASP A 205 -5.42 -14.85 10.85
CA ASP A 205 -5.49 -15.74 9.68
C ASP A 205 -6.63 -15.29 8.77
N THR A 206 -6.31 -14.84 7.55
CA THR A 206 -7.29 -14.28 6.61
C THR A 206 -8.23 -15.34 6.01
N ARG A 207 -7.93 -16.62 6.20
CA ARG A 207 -8.78 -17.74 5.75
C ARG A 207 -9.98 -17.96 6.66
N THR A 208 -9.81 -17.69 7.96
CA THR A 208 -10.82 -17.95 8.99
C THR A 208 -11.21 -16.72 9.81
N ASP A 209 -10.50 -15.60 9.61
CA ASP A 209 -10.57 -14.38 10.41
C ASP A 209 -10.35 -14.60 11.93
N VAL A 210 -9.56 -15.63 12.28
CA VAL A 210 -9.23 -15.95 13.67
C VAL A 210 -7.99 -15.18 14.10
N ILE A 211 -8.06 -14.58 15.29
CA ILE A 211 -6.95 -13.84 15.91
C ILE A 211 -6.30 -14.70 17.00
N SER A 212 -4.98 -14.77 16.99
CA SER A 212 -4.17 -15.44 18.03
C SER A 212 -3.01 -14.57 18.51
N THR A 213 -2.66 -14.68 19.79
CA THR A 213 -1.44 -14.05 20.34
C THR A 213 -0.20 -14.81 19.87
N ILE A 214 0.80 -14.08 19.38
CA ILE A 214 2.09 -14.63 18.95
C ILE A 214 3.18 -14.34 20.00
N PHE A 215 3.25 -13.09 20.48
CA PHE A 215 4.27 -12.65 21.42
C PHE A 215 3.73 -11.55 22.33
N GLU A 216 3.88 -11.74 23.65
CA GLU A 216 3.46 -10.80 24.68
C GLU A 216 4.50 -9.67 24.91
N GLY A 217 4.83 -8.95 23.83
CA GLY A 217 5.78 -7.83 23.84
C GLY A 217 5.12 -6.45 23.98
N ASN A 218 5.90 -5.38 23.83
CA ASN A 218 5.38 -4.01 23.81
C ASN A 218 5.79 -3.32 22.51
N LEU A 219 5.16 -3.69 21.39
CA LEU A 219 5.62 -3.31 20.05
C LEU A 219 4.65 -2.40 19.30
N CYS A 220 5.18 -1.58 18.40
CA CYS A 220 4.40 -0.86 17.40
C CYS A 220 5.00 -1.00 15.99
N PHE A 221 4.15 -0.77 14.99
CA PHE A 221 4.48 -0.81 13.55
C PHE A 221 5.22 -2.08 13.11
N PRO A 222 4.65 -3.28 13.34
CA PRO A 222 5.29 -4.51 12.90
C PRO A 222 5.49 -4.49 11.37
N VAL A 223 6.62 -5.05 10.93
CA VAL A 223 6.98 -5.29 9.53
C VAL A 223 7.46 -6.73 9.42
N TYR A 224 6.75 -7.55 8.65
CA TYR A 224 7.20 -8.90 8.36
C TYR A 224 8.26 -8.88 7.26
N HIS A 225 9.37 -9.60 7.47
CA HIS A 225 10.34 -9.92 6.42
C HIS A 225 11.07 -11.22 6.76
N ALA A 226 11.08 -12.18 5.82
CA ALA A 226 11.86 -13.41 5.88
C ALA A 226 11.76 -14.20 7.21
N GLY A 227 10.56 -14.35 7.77
CA GLY A 227 10.33 -15.10 9.02
C GLY A 227 10.58 -14.30 10.31
N TYR A 228 10.91 -13.01 10.19
CA TYR A 228 11.05 -12.09 11.32
C TYR A 228 9.94 -11.04 11.31
N ILE A 229 9.57 -10.59 12.50
CA ILE A 229 8.80 -9.37 12.71
C ILE A 229 9.74 -8.29 13.22
N TYR A 230 10.01 -7.28 12.41
CA TYR A 230 10.72 -6.07 12.79
C TYR A 230 9.74 -5.08 13.40
N TYR A 231 10.10 -4.41 14.48
CA TYR A 231 9.21 -3.51 15.21
C TYR A 231 9.96 -2.51 16.08
N MET A 232 9.27 -1.44 16.49
CA MET A 232 9.77 -0.51 17.51
C MET A 232 9.29 -0.95 18.89
N ASP A 233 10.21 -1.14 19.84
CA ASP A 233 9.87 -1.50 21.22
C ASP A 233 9.51 -0.26 22.05
N ILE A 234 8.23 -0.12 22.37
CA ILE A 234 7.66 1.01 23.12
C ILE A 234 8.30 1.10 24.53
N SER A 235 8.64 -0.03 25.16
CA SER A 235 9.25 -0.04 26.49
C SER A 235 10.70 0.46 26.49
N SER A 236 11.40 0.31 25.37
CA SER A 236 12.82 0.56 25.22
C SER A 236 13.09 1.81 24.39
N ASP A 237 12.33 2.87 24.64
CA ASP A 237 12.39 4.16 23.94
C ASP A 237 12.33 4.03 22.40
N TYR A 238 11.41 3.20 21.91
CA TYR A 238 11.19 2.97 20.48
C TYR A 238 12.45 2.50 19.74
N CYS A 239 13.32 1.75 20.41
CA CYS A 239 14.45 1.12 19.76
C CYS A 239 13.97 0.07 18.74
N LEU A 240 14.78 -0.18 17.71
CA LEU A 240 14.40 -1.16 16.69
C LEU A 240 14.82 -2.57 17.10
N CYS A 241 13.86 -3.48 17.09
CA CYS A 241 14.05 -4.89 17.41
C CYS A 241 13.54 -5.76 16.25
N ARG A 242 13.94 -7.03 16.25
CA ARG A 242 13.26 -8.08 15.50
C ARG A 242 12.92 -9.27 16.39
N TYR A 243 11.80 -9.91 16.10
CA TYR A 243 11.35 -11.15 16.72
C TYR A 243 11.39 -12.28 15.69
N SER A 244 12.07 -13.39 16.02
CA SER A 244 12.11 -14.60 15.20
C SER A 244 10.82 -15.40 15.39
N LEU A 245 10.06 -15.65 14.32
CA LEU A 245 8.86 -16.48 14.38
C LEU A 245 9.18 -17.97 14.56
N SER A 246 10.41 -18.40 14.24
CA SER A 246 10.85 -19.79 14.42
C SER A 246 11.46 -20.05 15.79
N ASP A 247 12.33 -19.16 16.25
CA ASP A 247 13.12 -19.36 17.47
C ASP A 247 12.45 -18.73 18.70
N HIS A 248 11.45 -17.88 18.48
CA HIS A 248 10.73 -17.15 19.51
C HIS A 248 11.64 -16.25 20.37
N THR A 249 12.68 -15.69 19.75
CA THR A 249 13.66 -14.80 20.39
C THR A 249 13.56 -13.37 19.87
N VAL A 250 13.91 -12.41 20.73
CA VAL A 250 14.02 -10.99 20.38
C VAL A 250 15.49 -10.61 20.26
N GLU A 251 15.82 -9.85 19.23
CA GLU A 251 17.12 -9.22 19.02
C GLU A 251 16.95 -7.70 18.94
N ILE A 252 17.79 -6.96 19.66
CA ILE A 252 17.86 -5.49 19.57
C ILE A 252 18.83 -5.15 18.44
N LEU A 253 18.34 -4.40 17.44
CA LEU A 253 19.11 -4.05 16.24
C LEU A 253 19.82 -2.70 16.39
N THR A 254 19.22 -1.76 17.11
CA THR A 254 19.85 -0.49 17.48
C THR A 254 19.27 0.01 18.80
N ASN A 255 20.02 0.84 19.52
CA ASN A 255 19.53 1.58 20.71
C ASN A 255 19.13 3.02 20.35
N ASP A 256 19.18 3.41 19.08
CA ASP A 256 18.62 4.69 18.64
C ASP A 256 17.11 4.71 18.89
N ARG A 257 16.58 5.85 19.36
CA ARG A 257 15.13 6.09 19.34
C ARG A 257 14.68 6.25 17.89
N VAL A 258 13.78 5.38 17.42
CA VAL A 258 13.31 5.39 16.03
C VAL A 258 11.94 6.08 15.93
N ASP A 259 11.76 6.94 14.93
CA ASP A 259 10.46 7.57 14.62
C ASP A 259 9.68 6.79 13.55
N THR A 260 10.38 6.28 12.54
CA THR A 260 9.81 5.42 11.48
C THR A 260 10.92 4.56 10.87
N PHE A 261 10.53 3.42 10.27
CA PHE A 261 11.45 2.52 9.59
C PHE A 261 10.78 1.78 8.43
N ASN A 262 11.59 1.17 7.58
CA ASN A 262 11.18 0.27 6.52
C ASN A 262 12.26 -0.81 6.33
N VAL A 263 11.86 -2.00 5.89
CA VAL A 263 12.74 -3.18 5.75
C VAL A 263 12.74 -3.61 4.30
N GLY A 264 13.90 -3.52 3.66
CA GLY A 264 14.13 -4.04 2.31
C GLY A 264 14.82 -5.41 2.35
N ASP A 265 15.28 -5.88 1.19
CA ASP A 265 15.89 -7.22 1.07
C ASP A 265 17.26 -7.36 1.74
N HIS A 266 18.00 -6.26 1.88
CA HIS A 266 19.35 -6.26 2.46
C HIS A 266 19.53 -5.28 3.61
N TYR A 267 18.79 -4.18 3.59
CA TYR A 267 18.94 -3.08 4.54
C TYR A 267 17.62 -2.71 5.19
N ILE A 268 17.73 -2.28 6.44
CA ILE A 268 16.69 -1.60 7.18
C ILE A 268 16.98 -0.11 7.10
N TYR A 269 16.04 0.67 6.62
CA TYR A 269 16.09 2.14 6.63
C TYR A 269 15.29 2.65 7.82
N TYR A 270 15.83 3.59 8.59
CA TYR A 270 15.15 4.14 9.77
C TYR A 270 15.52 5.59 10.06
N GLN A 271 14.57 6.36 10.57
CA GLN A 271 14.79 7.71 11.07
C GLN A 271 15.18 7.66 12.55
N LYS A 272 16.44 8.02 12.85
CA LYS A 272 16.89 8.25 14.23
C LYS A 272 16.34 9.59 14.73
N ASN A 273 15.60 9.56 15.83
CA ASN A 273 15.25 10.77 16.56
C ASN A 273 16.40 11.20 17.46
N SER A 274 16.81 12.46 17.34
CA SER A 274 17.79 13.06 18.25
C SER A 274 17.69 14.57 18.19
N THR A 275 17.95 15.22 19.32
CA THR A 275 18.03 16.68 19.41
C THR A 275 19.35 17.25 18.88
N THR A 276 20.39 16.41 18.76
CA THR A 276 21.73 16.83 18.33
C THR A 276 22.18 16.19 17.03
N GLU A 277 21.77 14.95 16.77
CA GLU A 277 22.22 14.15 15.63
C GLU A 277 21.06 13.37 14.98
N PRO A 278 19.96 14.03 14.57
CA PRO A 278 18.91 13.36 13.82
C PRO A 278 19.45 12.95 12.44
N ALA A 279 19.12 11.74 12.01
CA ALA A 279 19.55 11.26 10.69
C ALA A 279 18.63 10.16 10.17
N LEU A 280 18.43 10.15 8.86
CA LEU A 280 18.02 8.95 8.15
C LEU A 280 19.23 8.03 8.04
N LYS A 281 19.09 6.81 8.56
CA LYS A 281 20.14 5.80 8.60
C LYS A 281 19.68 4.54 7.89
N ARG A 282 20.65 3.70 7.54
CA ARG A 282 20.40 2.31 7.18
C ARG A 282 21.36 1.37 7.90
N MET A 283 21.01 0.11 8.04
CA MET A 283 21.86 -0.94 8.60
C MET A 283 21.49 -2.29 7.98
N GLU A 284 22.37 -3.28 8.06
CA GLU A 284 22.06 -4.64 7.62
C GLU A 284 20.89 -5.24 8.44
N LEU A 285 20.27 -6.30 7.91
CA LEU A 285 19.08 -6.92 8.52
C LEU A 285 19.28 -7.45 9.95
N ASP A 286 20.52 -7.65 10.37
CA ASP A 286 20.94 -8.07 11.72
C ASP A 286 21.34 -6.91 12.65
N GLY A 287 21.21 -5.67 12.17
CA GLY A 287 21.57 -4.46 12.92
C GLY A 287 23.04 -4.05 12.78
N SER A 288 23.85 -4.81 12.06
CA SER A 288 25.26 -4.48 11.84
C SER A 288 25.44 -3.37 10.80
N ASN A 289 26.65 -2.81 10.76
CA ASN A 289 27.11 -1.83 9.76
C ASN A 289 26.14 -0.63 9.55
N PRO A 290 25.79 0.12 10.62
CA PRO A 290 24.94 1.29 10.46
C PRO A 290 25.65 2.41 9.68
N GLU A 291 24.95 2.96 8.69
CA GLU A 291 25.41 4.06 7.84
C GLU A 291 24.43 5.24 7.92
N ILE A 292 24.94 6.46 7.82
CA ILE A 292 24.11 7.67 7.64
C ILE A 292 23.78 7.80 6.16
N VAL A 293 22.48 7.80 5.84
CA VAL A 293 21.97 8.06 4.49
C VAL A 293 21.87 9.56 4.26
N ALA A 294 21.28 10.29 5.22
CA ALA A 294 21.18 11.75 5.19
C ALA A 294 21.06 12.32 6.61
N GLU A 295 21.75 13.44 6.88
CA GLU A 295 21.62 14.18 8.14
C GLU A 295 20.31 14.98 8.18
N GLY A 296 19.60 14.95 9.31
CA GLY A 296 18.33 15.66 9.49
C GLY A 296 17.16 14.75 9.84
N ASN A 297 15.95 15.31 9.76
CA ASN A 297 14.69 14.61 10.04
C ASN A 297 13.96 14.34 8.72
N TYR A 298 13.74 13.06 8.45
CA TYR A 298 13.06 12.56 7.26
C TYR A 298 11.90 11.64 7.64
N GLU A 299 10.95 11.48 6.73
CA GLU A 299 9.76 10.66 6.92
C GLU A 299 9.35 9.99 5.60
N GLN A 300 8.28 9.20 5.65
CA GLN A 300 7.69 8.51 4.49
C GLN A 300 8.74 7.67 3.74
N ILE A 301 9.44 6.80 4.47
CA ILE A 301 10.47 5.92 3.92
C ILE A 301 9.78 4.81 3.12
N HIS A 302 9.93 4.81 1.80
CA HIS A 302 9.39 3.78 0.91
C HIS A 302 10.51 3.08 0.16
N LEU A 303 10.41 1.76 0.02
CA LEU A 303 11.43 0.94 -0.64
C LEU A 303 10.82 0.25 -1.86
N THR A 304 11.58 0.26 -2.96
CA THR A 304 11.40 -0.59 -4.14
C THR A 304 12.64 -1.48 -4.28
N SER A 305 12.68 -2.32 -5.31
CA SER A 305 13.80 -3.19 -5.66
C SER A 305 15.09 -2.41 -5.98
N ASN A 306 14.95 -1.15 -6.45
CA ASN A 306 16.08 -0.33 -6.88
C ASN A 306 16.35 0.88 -5.99
N TYR A 307 15.33 1.50 -5.39
CA TYR A 307 15.47 2.79 -4.72
C TYR A 307 14.74 2.86 -3.37
N ALA A 308 15.34 3.62 -2.45
CA ALA A 308 14.68 4.09 -1.24
C ALA A 308 14.25 5.54 -1.46
N TYR A 309 12.96 5.84 -1.27
CA TYR A 309 12.35 7.16 -1.40
C TYR A 309 11.98 7.72 -0.03
N PHE A 310 12.17 9.02 0.16
CA PHE A 310 11.87 9.71 1.41
C PHE A 310 11.81 11.23 1.20
N ASN A 311 11.24 11.97 2.16
CA ASN A 311 11.21 13.43 2.15
C ASN A 311 11.54 14.00 3.53
N ALA A 312 11.88 15.29 3.58
CA ALA A 312 12.14 15.95 4.85
C ALA A 312 10.85 16.04 5.70
N PHE A 313 10.99 15.95 7.01
CA PHE A 313 9.85 15.99 7.93
C PHE A 313 8.98 17.24 7.75
N GLY A 314 7.68 17.03 7.54
CA GLY A 314 6.70 18.10 7.33
C GLY A 314 6.77 18.76 5.94
N GLN A 315 7.52 18.20 5.00
CA GLN A 315 7.67 18.70 3.63
C GLN A 315 7.47 17.58 2.62
N ASN A 316 6.39 17.59 1.84
CA ASN A 316 6.14 16.55 0.84
C ASN A 316 7.07 16.64 -0.38
N ILE A 317 7.69 17.80 -0.62
CA ILE A 317 8.63 18.03 -1.72
C ILE A 317 9.87 18.82 -1.22
N PRO A 318 11.05 18.60 -1.81
CA PRO A 318 11.34 17.57 -2.81
C PRO A 318 11.29 16.15 -2.21
N VAL A 319 10.94 15.18 -3.06
CA VAL A 319 11.15 13.77 -2.76
C VAL A 319 12.60 13.45 -3.11
N TYR A 320 13.30 12.80 -2.19
CA TYR A 320 14.66 12.29 -2.40
C TYR A 320 14.63 10.79 -2.66
N HIS A 321 15.65 10.31 -3.36
CA HIS A 321 15.90 8.88 -3.51
C HIS A 321 17.39 8.55 -3.37
N THR A 322 17.70 7.29 -3.15
CA THR A 322 19.06 6.71 -3.21
C THR A 322 18.96 5.25 -3.65
N PRO A 323 19.97 4.66 -4.31
CA PRO A 323 19.99 3.22 -4.55
C PRO A 323 19.77 2.43 -3.25
N VAL A 324 18.78 1.53 -3.24
CA VAL A 324 18.31 0.86 -2.00
C VAL A 324 19.35 -0.11 -1.43
N ASN A 325 20.04 -0.84 -2.31
CA ASN A 325 21.07 -1.81 -1.93
C ASN A 325 22.48 -1.35 -2.35
N GLY A 326 22.58 -0.20 -3.02
CA GLY A 326 23.83 0.31 -3.60
C GLY A 326 24.57 1.29 -2.69
N ALA A 327 25.59 1.95 -3.26
CA ALA A 327 26.25 3.07 -2.62
C ALA A 327 25.25 4.20 -2.36
N ILE A 328 25.32 4.81 -1.18
CA ILE A 328 24.49 5.95 -0.81
C ILE A 328 24.80 7.11 -1.75
N ASN A 329 23.79 7.55 -2.48
CA ASN A 329 23.84 8.72 -3.34
C ASN A 329 22.46 9.37 -3.32
N VAL A 330 22.27 10.28 -2.35
CA VAL A 330 20.98 10.95 -2.16
C VAL A 330 20.85 12.08 -3.16
N THR A 331 19.83 11.98 -4.02
CA THR A 331 19.48 13.00 -5.01
C THR A 331 17.98 13.29 -4.98
N PRO A 332 17.54 14.47 -5.45
CA PRO A 332 16.12 14.69 -5.71
C PRO A 332 15.60 13.73 -6.78
N PHE A 333 14.36 13.26 -6.63
CA PHE A 333 13.69 12.42 -7.62
C PHE A 333 13.12 13.28 -8.77
N SER A 334 14.02 13.84 -9.58
CA SER A 334 13.69 14.83 -10.61
C SER A 334 12.77 14.29 -11.71
N ALA A 335 12.84 12.99 -12.02
CA ALA A 335 12.00 12.41 -13.07
C ALA A 335 10.49 12.55 -12.75
N ALA A 336 10.10 12.38 -11.47
CA ALA A 336 8.71 12.58 -11.05
C ALA A 336 8.26 14.05 -11.16
N LEU A 337 9.15 15.01 -10.91
CA LEU A 337 8.89 16.43 -11.11
C LEU A 337 8.73 16.77 -12.60
N GLU A 338 9.60 16.25 -13.46
CA GLU A 338 9.50 16.47 -14.91
C GLU A 338 8.20 15.88 -15.48
N ALA A 339 7.79 14.71 -14.98
CA ALA A 339 6.53 14.06 -15.38
C ALA A 339 5.29 14.86 -14.93
N SER A 340 5.33 15.51 -13.76
CA SER A 340 4.21 16.37 -13.31
C SER A 340 4.05 17.61 -14.17
N ASP A 341 5.17 18.23 -14.57
CA ASP A 341 5.15 19.42 -15.43
C ASP A 341 4.63 19.09 -16.83
N ALA A 342 5.01 17.93 -17.39
CA ALA A 342 4.55 17.46 -18.69
C ALA A 342 3.06 17.06 -18.70
N SER A 343 2.48 16.75 -17.54
CA SER A 343 1.08 16.34 -17.38
C SER A 343 0.13 17.52 -17.13
N THR A 344 0.65 18.75 -17.06
CA THR A 344 -0.16 19.97 -16.92
C THR A 344 -0.58 20.48 -18.30
N PRO A 345 -1.89 20.64 -18.59
CA PRO A 345 -2.40 20.99 -19.92
C PRO A 345 -2.07 22.42 -20.39
#